data_AF-A0A8J5RT04-F1
#
_entry.id   AF-A0A8J5RT04-F1
#
_cell.length_a   1.000
_cell.length_b   1.000
_cell.length_c   1.000
_cell.angle_alpha   90.00
_cell.angle_beta   90.00
_cell.angle_gamma   90.00
#
_symmetry.space_group_name_H-M   'P 1'
#
loop_
_entity.id
_entity.type
_entity.pdbx_description
1 polymer ?
#
loop_
_entity_poly.entity_id
_entity_poly.type
_entity_poly.pdbx_seq_one_letter_code
_entity_poly.pdbx_strand_id
1 'polypeptide(L)'
;MAATPPTSASAAVAIRLFLPTRRHLHETAPMPPPSRATTRRFSSVARSLGPPRAAATERGGGAGKTSAGDGSVRIVSIVGDGSISPLKETPWEEVMHHTANRMKWVDQGFEMCVFTDKSIGHDDLRKELAQCDMLVSVAITSQETVQWLLDNICNYRCIASYESPHLEAFSLCVLEKNNCLELNAEIPSMPSVTPLTMFREQKLSHEIAEDLFVGWLDSLEWSWRVVAGQNPAYDQFPCQYQLFYRGKAKGSFWYEPIFQVRTLEGELIWRRRRYRVRRASIPGTFYFSVLDNGVVSKEFWTIVDVSDDFSWGLFHYHGAAQAAGLAYTGAVLVTPDGSSPDVDNPRLASALDKCGIKKWELYMVDNCSCMGAPLGTPKDARLHYQIAPGKESVKWCGYKLQRCQEWRTVSHSTVEVEDIKEKQSKNGGAV
;
A
#
# COMPACT_ATOMS: atom_id res chain seq x y z
N MET A 1 -35.32 -43.18 37.23
CA MET A 1 -35.44 -41.76 37.64
C MET A 1 -34.08 -41.13 37.37
N ALA A 2 -33.89 -40.53 36.19
CA ALA A 2 -34.14 -39.11 35.86
C ALA A 2 -32.84 -38.31 36.02
N ALA A 3 -32.42 -37.40 35.15
CA ALA A 3 -32.80 -37.03 33.79
C ALA A 3 -31.65 -36.14 33.25
N THR A 4 -31.41 -36.18 31.94
CA THR A 4 -30.56 -35.25 31.18
C THR A 4 -31.12 -33.82 31.16
N PRO A 5 -30.29 -32.78 30.99
CA PRO A 5 -30.75 -31.48 30.52
C PRO A 5 -30.50 -31.28 29.00
N PRO A 6 -31.27 -30.40 28.34
CA PRO A 6 -31.39 -30.35 26.88
C PRO A 6 -30.48 -29.31 26.22
N THR A 7 -30.01 -29.61 25.01
CA THR A 7 -29.48 -28.63 24.05
C THR A 7 -30.64 -27.98 23.30
N SER A 8 -30.73 -26.66 23.40
CA SER A 8 -31.73 -25.82 22.74
C SER A 8 -31.39 -25.57 21.28
N ALA A 9 -32.40 -25.73 20.43
CA ALA A 9 -32.43 -25.25 19.07
C ALA A 9 -32.79 -23.76 19.02
N SER A 10 -32.19 -23.04 18.06
CA SER A 10 -32.71 -21.79 17.49
C SER A 10 -31.97 -21.55 16.17
N ALA A 11 -32.51 -20.92 15.15
CA ALA A 11 -33.87 -20.64 14.72
C ALA A 11 -33.62 -20.01 13.34
N ALA A 12 -34.11 -20.62 12.27
CA ALA A 12 -33.99 -20.06 10.93
C ALA A 12 -34.81 -18.76 10.85
N VAL A 13 -34.14 -17.65 10.56
CA VAL A 13 -34.80 -16.39 10.21
C VAL A 13 -34.74 -16.23 8.70
N ALA A 14 -35.90 -16.43 8.07
CA ALA A 14 -36.14 -16.07 6.70
C ALA A 14 -36.35 -14.55 6.59
N ILE A 15 -35.58 -13.88 5.74
CA ILE A 15 -35.87 -12.52 5.28
C ILE A 15 -36.04 -12.57 3.77
N ARG A 16 -37.29 -12.47 3.32
CA ARG A 16 -37.68 -12.11 1.96
C ARG A 16 -37.64 -10.58 1.85
N LEU A 17 -36.91 -10.01 0.89
CA LEU A 17 -37.25 -8.69 0.34
C LEU A 17 -36.87 -8.58 -1.15
N PHE A 18 -37.94 -8.52 -1.96
CA PHE A 18 -38.19 -7.70 -3.15
C PHE A 18 -37.05 -7.31 -4.11
N LEU A 19 -37.19 -7.82 -5.34
CA LEU A 19 -36.65 -7.28 -6.58
C LEU A 19 -37.18 -5.86 -6.88
N PRO A 20 -36.35 -5.00 -7.50
CA PRO A 20 -36.82 -4.07 -8.50
C PRO A 20 -36.30 -4.43 -9.89
N THR A 21 -37.27 -4.49 -10.80
CA THR A 21 -37.28 -4.54 -12.26
C THR A 21 -36.18 -3.79 -13.02
N ARG A 22 -35.61 -4.49 -14.02
CA ARG A 22 -34.97 -3.95 -15.23
C ARG A 22 -35.91 -3.04 -16.05
N ARG A 23 -35.40 -1.90 -16.55
CA ARG A 23 -35.64 -1.36 -17.90
C ARG A 23 -34.36 -0.62 -18.34
N HIS A 24 -33.60 -1.19 -19.27
CA HIS A 24 -33.63 -1.02 -20.74
C HIS A 24 -32.96 0.26 -21.28
N LEU A 25 -31.97 -0.01 -22.12
CA LEU A 25 -31.11 0.85 -22.94
C LEU A 25 -31.86 1.73 -23.94
N HIS A 26 -31.19 2.83 -24.33
CA HIS A 26 -31.01 3.50 -25.65
C HIS A 26 -30.68 4.98 -25.34
N GLU A 27 -29.83 5.76 -26.02
CA GLU A 27 -29.41 5.79 -27.42
C GLU A 27 -28.20 6.75 -27.56
N THR A 28 -27.45 6.58 -28.65
CA THR A 28 -26.24 7.29 -29.09
C THR A 28 -26.45 8.70 -29.64
N ALA A 29 -25.44 9.59 -29.52
CA ALA A 29 -25.10 10.62 -30.51
C ALA A 29 -23.70 11.25 -30.26
N PRO A 30 -23.07 11.90 -31.28
CA PRO A 30 -21.62 11.80 -31.55
C PRO A 30 -20.80 13.05 -31.20
N MET A 31 -19.48 12.87 -31.02
CA MET A 31 -18.48 13.93 -30.80
C MET A 31 -17.75 14.33 -32.11
N PRO A 32 -17.39 15.62 -32.29
CA PRO A 32 -16.69 16.13 -33.49
C PRO A 32 -15.16 15.96 -33.43
N PRO A 33 -14.44 16.05 -34.58
CA PRO A 33 -13.02 15.72 -34.68
C PRO A 33 -12.09 16.88 -34.31
N PRO A 34 -10.84 16.62 -33.88
CA PRO A 34 -9.86 17.66 -33.63
C PRO A 34 -9.10 18.11 -34.91
N SER A 35 -8.76 19.39 -34.90
CA SER A 35 -8.11 20.16 -35.95
C SER A 35 -6.58 19.97 -36.02
N ARG A 36 -6.05 20.16 -37.24
CA ARG A 36 -4.62 20.14 -37.62
C ARG A 36 -3.85 21.35 -37.10
N ALA A 37 -2.62 21.12 -36.63
CA ALA A 37 -1.45 22.03 -36.60
C ALA A 37 -0.33 21.33 -35.79
N THR A 38 0.97 21.35 -36.04
CA THR A 38 1.85 21.89 -37.08
C THR A 38 3.20 21.16 -36.91
N THR A 39 3.80 20.77 -38.03
CA THR A 39 5.14 20.20 -38.15
C THR A 39 6.23 21.17 -37.66
N ARG A 40 7.18 20.69 -36.84
CA ARG A 40 8.54 21.27 -36.77
C ARG A 40 9.60 20.17 -36.84
N ARG A 41 10.36 20.24 -37.94
CA ARG A 41 11.63 19.55 -38.19
C ARG A 41 12.66 19.96 -37.13
N PHE A 42 13.44 18.98 -36.66
CA PHE A 42 14.88 19.17 -36.47
C PHE A 42 15.62 17.99 -37.10
N SER A 43 16.46 18.34 -38.06
CA SER A 43 17.41 17.49 -38.77
C SER A 43 18.70 17.36 -37.96
N SER A 44 19.24 16.15 -37.82
CA SER A 44 20.70 15.96 -37.84
C SER A 44 21.07 14.57 -38.36
N VAL A 45 21.50 14.56 -39.62
CA VAL A 45 22.61 13.84 -40.25
C VAL A 45 22.92 12.41 -39.78
N ALA A 46 22.64 11.48 -40.69
CA ALA A 46 23.16 10.13 -40.75
C ALA A 46 24.66 10.09 -41.08
N ARG A 47 25.38 9.09 -40.54
CA ARG A 47 26.52 8.46 -41.22
C ARG A 47 26.33 6.95 -41.24
N SER A 48 26.04 6.47 -42.44
CA SER A 48 26.06 5.07 -42.87
C SER A 48 27.50 4.59 -43.07
N LEU A 49 27.82 3.39 -42.58
CA LEU A 49 28.86 2.55 -43.16
C LEU A 49 28.19 1.24 -43.58
N GLY A 50 28.23 0.98 -44.88
CA GLY A 50 27.73 -0.23 -45.52
C GLY A 50 28.69 -1.43 -45.35
N PRO A 51 28.30 -2.60 -45.90
CA PRO A 51 28.73 -3.92 -45.46
C PRO A 51 29.89 -4.49 -46.30
N PRO A 52 30.53 -5.59 -45.86
CA PRO A 52 31.20 -6.51 -46.78
C PRO A 52 30.38 -7.78 -47.03
N ARG A 53 30.47 -8.22 -48.29
CA ARG A 53 29.88 -9.41 -48.90
C ARG A 53 30.54 -10.73 -48.46
N ALA A 54 29.74 -11.78 -48.65
CA ALA A 54 29.96 -13.21 -48.52
C ALA A 54 31.28 -13.80 -49.04
N ALA A 55 31.71 -14.88 -48.38
CA ALA A 55 32.44 -16.00 -48.98
C ALA A 55 31.79 -17.31 -48.51
N ALA A 56 31.46 -18.17 -49.46
CA ALA A 56 30.95 -19.51 -49.25
C ALA A 56 32.10 -20.52 -49.26
N THR A 57 32.03 -21.54 -48.40
CA THR A 57 32.70 -22.83 -48.58
C THR A 57 31.91 -23.94 -47.89
N GLU A 58 31.85 -25.07 -48.57
CA GLU A 58 30.99 -26.24 -48.38
C GLU A 58 31.39 -27.22 -47.25
N ARG A 59 30.39 -28.03 -46.87
CA ARG A 59 30.41 -29.46 -46.46
C ARG A 59 31.08 -29.89 -45.14
N GLY A 60 30.24 -30.50 -44.31
CA GLY A 60 30.63 -31.49 -43.30
C GLY A 60 29.46 -31.85 -42.39
N GLY A 61 28.89 -33.04 -42.57
CA GLY A 61 27.66 -33.48 -41.90
C GLY A 61 27.83 -33.84 -40.42
N GLY A 62 26.70 -33.80 -39.71
CA GLY A 62 26.58 -34.28 -38.34
C GLY A 62 25.14 -34.10 -37.86
N ALA A 63 24.35 -35.15 -37.93
CA ALA A 63 23.03 -35.20 -37.32
C ALA A 63 23.16 -35.00 -35.80
N GLY A 64 22.68 -33.85 -35.32
CA GLY A 64 22.50 -33.56 -33.91
C GLY A 64 21.10 -32.98 -33.73
N LYS A 65 20.14 -33.85 -33.39
CA LYS A 65 18.90 -33.44 -32.72
C LYS A 65 19.29 -32.65 -31.47
N THR A 66 19.02 -31.36 -31.45
CA THR A 66 18.88 -30.59 -30.21
C THR A 66 17.51 -29.93 -30.25
N SER A 67 16.70 -30.35 -29.29
CA SER A 67 15.28 -30.11 -29.11
C SER A 67 14.88 -28.65 -29.24
N ALA A 68 13.91 -28.39 -30.12
CA ALA A 68 12.97 -27.31 -29.90
C ALA A 68 12.35 -27.52 -28.50
N GLY A 69 12.65 -26.61 -27.57
CA GLY A 69 11.86 -26.49 -26.35
C GLY A 69 10.49 -26.01 -26.78
N ASP A 70 9.52 -26.90 -26.68
CA ASP A 70 8.12 -26.72 -27.07
C ASP A 70 7.53 -25.51 -26.34
N GLY A 71 7.05 -24.52 -27.09
CA GLY A 71 6.52 -23.26 -26.57
C GLY A 71 5.08 -23.40 -26.09
N SER A 72 4.78 -24.46 -25.32
CA SER A 72 3.44 -24.68 -24.80
C SER A 72 3.19 -23.88 -23.52
N VAL A 73 2.08 -23.15 -23.48
CA VAL A 73 1.62 -22.38 -22.32
C VAL A 73 0.72 -23.27 -21.48
N ARG A 74 1.12 -23.52 -20.24
CA ARG A 74 0.44 -24.40 -19.30
C ARG A 74 -0.41 -23.62 -18.31
N ILE A 75 -1.71 -23.82 -18.37
CA ILE A 75 -2.73 -23.14 -17.56
C ILE A 75 -3.29 -24.12 -16.54
N VAL A 76 -3.32 -23.76 -15.27
CA VAL A 76 -4.00 -24.51 -14.22
C VAL A 76 -5.25 -23.75 -13.82
N SER A 77 -6.41 -24.42 -13.83
CA SER A 77 -7.67 -23.84 -13.36
C SER A 77 -8.14 -24.57 -12.12
N ILE A 78 -8.53 -23.81 -11.09
CA ILE A 78 -9.17 -24.31 -9.88
C ILE A 78 -10.60 -23.78 -9.85
N VAL A 79 -11.58 -24.69 -9.81
CA VAL A 79 -13.01 -24.36 -9.76
C VAL A 79 -13.61 -24.76 -8.42
N GLY A 80 -14.61 -24.01 -7.94
CA GLY A 80 -15.35 -24.42 -6.75
C GLY A 80 -16.06 -25.75 -7.00
N ASP A 81 -15.85 -26.72 -6.12
CA ASP A 81 -16.50 -28.02 -6.21
C ASP A 81 -18.01 -27.87 -6.12
N GLY A 82 -18.72 -28.50 -7.07
CA GLY A 82 -20.18 -28.41 -7.19
C GLY A 82 -20.71 -27.00 -7.53
N SER A 83 -19.84 -26.03 -7.83
CA SER A 83 -20.27 -24.68 -8.19
C SER A 83 -20.90 -24.63 -9.59
N ILE A 84 -21.93 -23.79 -9.74
CA ILE A 84 -22.74 -23.70 -10.96
C ILE A 84 -22.44 -22.41 -11.72
N SER A 85 -22.24 -22.53 -13.02
CA SER A 85 -22.01 -21.42 -13.93
C SER A 85 -23.31 -20.71 -14.30
N PRO A 86 -23.28 -19.37 -14.52
CA PRO A 86 -24.39 -18.66 -15.12
C PRO A 86 -24.65 -19.08 -16.58
N LEU A 87 -23.76 -19.85 -17.20
CA LEU A 87 -23.96 -20.41 -18.53
C LEU A 87 -24.90 -21.62 -18.46
N LYS A 88 -26.21 -21.34 -18.51
CA LYS A 88 -27.28 -22.37 -18.54
C LYS A 88 -27.23 -23.34 -17.35
N GLU A 89 -26.78 -22.87 -16.19
CA GLU A 89 -26.69 -23.67 -14.97
C GLU A 89 -25.80 -24.91 -15.10
N THR A 90 -24.84 -24.88 -16.03
CA THR A 90 -23.84 -25.94 -16.20
C THR A 90 -22.79 -25.86 -15.08
N PRO A 91 -22.32 -26.98 -14.51
CA PRO A 91 -21.23 -26.97 -13.53
C PRO A 91 -19.98 -26.25 -14.05
N TRP A 92 -19.33 -25.45 -13.20
CA TRP A 92 -18.12 -24.71 -13.61
C TRP A 92 -16.98 -25.64 -14.04
N GLU A 93 -16.86 -26.81 -13.43
CA GLU A 93 -15.90 -27.85 -13.83
C GLU A 93 -16.09 -28.26 -15.30
N GLU A 94 -17.33 -28.54 -15.71
CA GLU A 94 -17.67 -28.90 -17.09
C GLU A 94 -17.39 -27.74 -18.05
N VAL A 95 -17.73 -26.50 -17.65
CA VAL A 95 -17.45 -25.30 -18.44
C VAL A 95 -15.95 -25.11 -18.64
N MET A 96 -15.13 -25.31 -17.59
CA MET A 96 -13.68 -25.13 -17.68
C MET A 96 -12.99 -26.27 -18.43
N HIS A 97 -13.46 -27.51 -18.32
CA HIS A 97 -13.00 -28.60 -19.19
C HIS A 97 -13.35 -28.36 -20.65
N HIS A 98 -14.56 -27.87 -20.92
CA HIS A 98 -14.95 -27.50 -22.28
C HIS A 98 -14.08 -26.35 -22.82
N THR A 99 -13.74 -25.38 -21.97
CA THR A 99 -12.83 -24.27 -22.31
C THR A 99 -11.42 -24.79 -22.61
N ALA A 100 -10.88 -25.69 -21.79
CA ALA A 100 -9.59 -26.35 -22.00
C ALA A 100 -9.53 -27.04 -23.37
N ASN A 101 -10.58 -27.79 -23.73
CA ASN A 101 -10.67 -28.47 -25.02
C ASN A 101 -10.71 -27.48 -26.19
N ARG A 102 -11.45 -26.38 -26.05
CA ARG A 102 -11.58 -25.37 -27.11
C ARG A 102 -10.34 -24.53 -27.31
N MET A 103 -9.55 -24.29 -26.27
CA MET A 103 -8.29 -23.57 -26.41
C MET A 103 -7.31 -24.31 -27.31
N LYS A 104 -7.28 -25.65 -27.22
CA LYS A 104 -6.49 -26.50 -28.13
C LYS A 104 -6.91 -26.43 -29.60
N TRP A 105 -8.12 -25.95 -29.89
CA TRP A 105 -8.56 -25.73 -31.28
C TRP A 105 -8.03 -24.42 -31.85
N VAL A 106 -7.75 -23.45 -30.98
CA VAL A 106 -7.20 -22.14 -31.36
C VAL A 106 -5.69 -22.23 -31.51
N ASP A 107 -5.03 -22.88 -30.54
CA ASP A 107 -3.61 -23.15 -30.58
C ASP A 107 -3.29 -24.43 -29.78
N GLN A 108 -2.55 -25.35 -30.41
CA GLN A 108 -2.14 -26.61 -29.76
C GLN A 108 -1.10 -26.40 -28.67
N GLY A 109 -0.45 -25.22 -28.63
CA GLY A 109 0.46 -24.83 -27.58
C GLY A 109 -0.24 -24.55 -26.24
N PHE A 110 -1.56 -24.41 -26.17
CA PHE A 110 -2.23 -24.25 -24.88
C PHE A 110 -2.57 -25.60 -24.23
N GLU A 111 -2.01 -25.83 -23.05
CA GLU A 111 -2.35 -26.95 -22.20
C GLU A 111 -3.08 -26.42 -20.97
N MET A 112 -4.32 -26.84 -20.74
CA MET A 112 -5.07 -26.45 -19.56
C MET A 112 -5.49 -27.67 -18.73
N CYS A 113 -5.10 -27.67 -17.46
CA CYS A 113 -5.53 -28.64 -16.46
C CYS A 113 -6.61 -28.01 -15.57
N VAL A 114 -7.68 -28.75 -15.31
CA VAL A 114 -8.80 -28.29 -14.49
C VAL A 114 -8.87 -29.16 -13.25
N PHE A 115 -8.90 -28.50 -12.09
CA PHE A 115 -9.01 -29.09 -10.77
C PHE A 115 -10.19 -28.46 -10.04
N THR A 116 -10.75 -29.20 -9.10
CA THR A 116 -11.69 -28.64 -8.13
C THR A 116 -10.96 -28.14 -6.89
N ASP A 117 -11.58 -27.25 -6.14
CA ASP A 117 -11.05 -26.70 -4.89
C ASP A 117 -10.89 -27.76 -3.78
N LYS A 118 -11.53 -28.93 -3.91
CA LYS A 118 -11.26 -30.15 -3.12
C LYS A 118 -9.91 -30.81 -3.41
N SER A 119 -9.30 -30.51 -4.56
CA SER A 119 -8.02 -31.12 -4.98
C SER A 119 -6.81 -30.52 -4.26
N ILE A 120 -7.05 -29.62 -3.31
CA ILE A 120 -5.98 -28.97 -2.54
C ILE A 120 -5.33 -29.94 -1.58
N GLY A 121 -4.00 -29.90 -1.55
CA GLY A 121 -3.19 -30.86 -0.81
C GLY A 121 -2.87 -32.14 -1.59
N HIS A 122 -3.48 -32.38 -2.75
CA HIS A 122 -3.05 -33.47 -3.64
C HIS A 122 -1.74 -33.14 -4.35
N ASP A 123 -0.86 -34.15 -4.46
CA ASP A 123 0.45 -34.03 -5.11
C ASP A 123 0.32 -33.71 -6.61
N ASP A 124 -0.75 -34.14 -7.25
CA ASP A 124 -1.00 -33.88 -8.68
C ASP A 124 -1.23 -32.39 -8.95
N LEU A 125 -2.04 -31.71 -8.12
CA LEU A 125 -2.25 -30.26 -8.25
C LEU A 125 -0.94 -29.50 -7.99
N ARG A 126 -0.15 -29.91 -6.99
CA ARG A 126 1.16 -29.29 -6.70
C ARG A 126 2.13 -29.44 -7.85
N LYS A 127 2.17 -30.62 -8.48
CA LYS A 127 3.03 -30.90 -9.63
C LYS A 127 2.67 -30.04 -10.84
N GLU A 128 1.38 -29.91 -11.14
CA GLU A 128 0.94 -29.08 -12.27
C GLU A 128 1.16 -27.59 -12.01
N LEU A 129 0.95 -27.11 -10.77
CA LEU A 129 1.25 -25.73 -10.41
C LEU A 129 2.73 -25.40 -10.43
N ALA A 130 3.61 -26.35 -10.11
CA ALA A 130 5.06 -26.14 -10.22
C ALA A 130 5.54 -25.91 -11.66
N GLN A 131 4.69 -26.24 -12.65
CA GLN A 131 4.97 -26.12 -14.08
C GLN A 131 3.96 -25.21 -14.79
N CYS A 132 3.12 -24.48 -14.03
CA CYS A 132 2.10 -23.63 -14.63
C CYS A 132 2.65 -22.26 -14.99
N ASP A 133 2.25 -21.75 -16.14
CA ASP A 133 2.51 -20.39 -16.59
C ASP A 133 1.37 -19.44 -16.15
N MET A 134 0.16 -19.97 -15.96
CA MET A 134 -1.02 -19.18 -15.58
C MET A 134 -1.95 -19.97 -14.66
N LEU A 135 -2.41 -19.34 -13.59
CA LEU A 135 -3.42 -19.86 -12.67
C LEU A 135 -4.76 -19.12 -12.86
N VAL A 136 -5.84 -19.87 -12.98
CA VAL A 136 -7.21 -19.37 -13.11
C VAL A 136 -8.06 -19.90 -11.96
N SER A 137 -8.72 -19.02 -11.21
CA SER A 137 -9.60 -19.42 -10.10
C SER A 137 -11.04 -18.99 -10.39
N VAL A 138 -11.99 -19.92 -10.34
CA VAL A 138 -13.39 -19.66 -10.68
C VAL A 138 -14.32 -20.21 -9.61
N ALA A 139 -15.18 -19.33 -9.07
CA ALA A 139 -16.28 -19.71 -8.18
C ALA A 139 -15.87 -20.61 -7.00
N ILE A 140 -14.67 -20.43 -6.46
CA ILE A 140 -14.14 -21.19 -5.31
C ILE A 140 -15.14 -21.13 -4.15
N THR A 141 -15.50 -22.30 -3.61
CA THR A 141 -16.51 -22.43 -2.55
C THR A 141 -15.91 -22.80 -1.21
N SER A 142 -14.72 -23.41 -1.21
CA SER A 142 -13.98 -23.76 0.00
C SER A 142 -13.21 -22.58 0.58
N GLN A 143 -13.50 -22.23 1.84
CA GLN A 143 -12.77 -21.21 2.58
C GLN A 143 -11.30 -21.61 2.81
N GLU A 144 -11.02 -22.91 2.95
CA GLU A 144 -9.66 -23.45 3.07
C GLU A 144 -8.89 -23.27 1.76
N THR A 145 -9.55 -23.41 0.61
CA THR A 145 -8.96 -23.12 -0.70
C THR A 145 -8.72 -21.65 -0.93
N VAL A 146 -9.67 -20.80 -0.54
CA VAL A 146 -9.47 -19.35 -0.56
C VAL A 146 -8.27 -19.02 0.30
N GLN A 147 -8.16 -19.60 1.50
CA GLN A 147 -7.01 -19.39 2.38
C GLN A 147 -5.71 -19.93 1.76
N TRP A 148 -5.71 -21.09 1.13
CA TRP A 148 -4.55 -21.69 0.46
C TRP A 148 -4.12 -20.92 -0.80
N LEU A 149 -5.07 -20.33 -1.54
CA LEU A 149 -4.80 -19.38 -2.62
C LEU A 149 -4.31 -18.04 -2.08
N LEU A 150 -4.83 -17.59 -0.95
CA LEU A 150 -4.33 -16.41 -0.24
C LEU A 150 -2.95 -16.67 0.35
N ASP A 151 -2.60 -17.93 0.64
CA ASP A 151 -1.23 -18.33 0.98
C ASP A 151 -0.28 -18.11 -0.22
N ASN A 152 -0.72 -17.60 -1.39
CA ASN A 152 0.12 -16.88 -2.36
C ASN A 152 0.71 -15.53 -1.84
N ILE A 153 0.42 -15.14 -0.59
CA ILE A 153 1.36 -14.40 0.29
C ILE A 153 2.78 -15.01 0.22
N CYS A 154 2.88 -16.30 -0.10
CA CYS A 154 4.10 -17.01 -0.44
C CYS A 154 4.92 -16.32 -1.52
N ASN A 155 4.38 -15.60 -2.51
CA ASN A 155 5.24 -14.95 -3.52
C ASN A 155 6.12 -13.87 -2.89
N TYR A 156 5.51 -12.92 -2.17
CA TYR A 156 6.27 -11.89 -1.48
C TYR A 156 7.16 -12.50 -0.38
N ARG A 157 6.62 -13.44 0.41
CA ARG A 157 7.39 -14.14 1.45
C ARG A 157 8.55 -14.97 0.89
N CYS A 158 8.39 -15.64 -0.26
CA CYS A 158 9.40 -16.43 -0.95
C CYS A 158 10.51 -15.53 -1.48
N ILE A 159 10.14 -14.46 -2.19
CA ILE A 159 11.10 -13.44 -2.64
C ILE A 159 11.84 -12.88 -1.43
N ALA A 160 11.13 -12.48 -0.38
CA ALA A 160 11.74 -11.95 0.83
C ALA A 160 12.53 -13.00 1.64
N SER A 161 12.33 -14.30 1.41
CA SER A 161 13.12 -15.38 2.03
C SER A 161 14.43 -15.60 1.28
N TYR A 162 14.38 -15.57 -0.05
CA TYR A 162 15.51 -15.91 -0.93
C TYR A 162 16.13 -14.72 -1.67
N GLU A 163 15.78 -13.48 -1.29
CA GLU A 163 16.35 -12.31 -1.95
C GLU A 163 17.88 -12.34 -1.91
N SER A 164 18.48 -12.11 -3.07
CA SER A 164 19.92 -12.07 -3.26
C SER A 164 20.25 -11.07 -4.35
N PRO A 165 21.48 -10.55 -4.41
CA PRO A 165 21.90 -9.64 -5.48
C PRO A 165 21.71 -10.23 -6.88
N HIS A 166 21.81 -11.56 -7.03
CA HIS A 166 21.61 -12.24 -8.30
C HIS A 166 20.13 -12.29 -8.69
N LEU A 167 19.24 -12.59 -7.74
CA LEU A 167 17.80 -12.56 -7.98
C LEU A 167 17.33 -11.13 -8.33
N GLU A 168 17.81 -10.13 -7.60
CA GLU A 168 17.53 -8.72 -7.87
C GLU A 168 17.98 -8.31 -9.29
N ALA A 169 19.22 -8.64 -9.66
CA ALA A 169 19.78 -8.32 -10.98
C ALA A 169 19.03 -9.04 -12.12
N PHE A 170 18.64 -10.30 -11.90
CA PHE A 170 17.84 -11.07 -12.85
C PHE A 170 16.47 -10.44 -13.04
N SER A 171 15.73 -10.19 -11.96
CA SER A 171 14.40 -9.56 -12.00
C SER A 171 14.44 -8.17 -12.64
N LEU A 172 15.43 -7.35 -12.31
CA LEU A 172 15.66 -6.06 -12.94
C LEU A 172 15.88 -6.16 -14.44
N CYS A 173 16.61 -7.20 -14.89
CA CYS A 173 16.84 -7.42 -16.30
C CYS A 173 15.55 -7.84 -17.02
N VAL A 174 14.90 -8.90 -16.53
CA VAL A 174 13.80 -9.56 -17.22
C VAL A 174 12.51 -8.76 -17.14
N LEU A 175 12.16 -8.26 -15.95
CA LEU A 175 10.89 -7.58 -15.71
C LEU A 175 10.99 -6.08 -16.01
N GLU A 176 11.95 -5.39 -15.39
CA GLU A 176 11.94 -3.92 -15.40
C GLU A 176 12.61 -3.32 -16.64
N LYS A 177 13.78 -3.84 -17.06
CA LYS A 177 14.54 -3.27 -18.19
C LYS A 177 14.03 -3.72 -19.55
N ASN A 178 13.67 -5.00 -19.67
CA ASN A 178 13.25 -5.58 -20.94
C ASN A 178 11.75 -5.91 -20.99
N ASN A 179 11.08 -6.01 -19.84
CA ASN A 179 9.70 -6.47 -19.71
C ASN A 179 9.38 -7.65 -20.63
N CYS A 180 10.20 -8.71 -20.54
CA CYS A 180 10.14 -9.86 -21.44
C CYS A 180 8.79 -10.59 -21.43
N LEU A 181 7.98 -10.36 -20.38
CA LEU A 181 6.66 -10.95 -20.18
C LEU A 181 5.52 -9.99 -20.57
N GLU A 182 5.85 -8.78 -21.03
CA GLU A 182 4.89 -7.73 -21.41
C GLU A 182 3.85 -7.43 -20.32
N LEU A 183 4.26 -7.54 -19.06
CA LEU A 183 3.40 -7.30 -17.91
C LEU A 183 3.21 -5.81 -17.70
N ASN A 184 2.00 -5.43 -17.28
CA ASN A 184 1.69 -4.07 -16.87
C ASN A 184 0.56 -4.09 -15.85
N ALA A 185 0.66 -3.23 -14.85
CA ALA A 185 -0.41 -2.98 -13.91
C ALA A 185 -0.47 -1.48 -13.59
N GLU A 186 -1.69 -0.97 -13.45
CA GLU A 186 -1.95 0.41 -13.09
C GLU A 186 -2.17 0.52 -11.58
N ILE A 187 -1.75 1.64 -10.99
CA ILE A 187 -2.08 1.95 -9.61
C ILE A 187 -3.60 2.11 -9.53
N PRO A 188 -4.31 1.35 -8.67
CA PRO A 188 -5.76 1.45 -8.58
C PRO A 188 -6.18 2.87 -8.19
N SER A 189 -7.24 3.38 -8.83
CA SER A 189 -7.79 4.70 -8.51
C SER A 189 -8.86 4.67 -7.40
N MET A 190 -9.24 3.48 -6.95
CA MET A 190 -10.29 3.25 -5.95
C MET A 190 -9.76 2.37 -4.82
N PRO A 191 -10.23 2.58 -3.57
CA PRO A 191 -11.20 3.60 -3.18
C PRO A 191 -10.64 5.03 -3.19
N SER A 192 -11.48 6.02 -3.49
CA SER A 192 -11.09 7.43 -3.43
C SER A 192 -11.02 7.91 -1.98
N VAL A 193 -9.85 7.79 -1.36
CA VAL A 193 -9.64 8.18 0.04
C VAL A 193 -9.34 9.68 0.16
N THR A 194 -10.13 10.37 0.97
CA THR A 194 -9.97 11.82 1.21
C THR A 194 -8.84 12.07 2.23
N PRO A 195 -7.83 12.90 1.91
CA PRO A 195 -6.76 13.21 2.85
C PRO A 195 -7.25 14.05 4.03
N LEU A 196 -6.52 13.98 5.14
CA LEU A 196 -6.64 14.93 6.24
C LEU A 196 -6.43 16.37 5.72
N THR A 197 -7.32 17.30 6.09
CA THR A 197 -7.27 18.69 5.62
C THR A 197 -6.96 19.71 6.71
N MET A 198 -7.17 19.33 7.98
CA MET A 198 -6.93 20.15 9.16
C MET A 198 -6.24 19.30 10.22
N PHE A 199 -5.27 19.88 10.94
CA PHE A 199 -4.64 19.25 12.09
C PHE A 199 -4.49 20.28 13.22
N ARG A 200 -5.00 19.98 14.42
CA ARG A 200 -5.06 20.92 15.56
C ARG A 200 -5.56 22.31 15.15
N GLU A 201 -6.71 22.35 14.47
CA GLU A 201 -7.36 23.58 13.96
C GLU A 201 -6.58 24.38 12.90
N GLN A 202 -5.42 23.90 12.46
CA GLN A 202 -4.64 24.51 11.39
C GLN A 202 -4.86 23.78 10.06
N LYS A 203 -4.97 24.55 8.96
CA LYS A 203 -5.01 23.97 7.60
C LYS A 203 -3.74 23.17 7.32
N LEU A 204 -3.90 21.95 6.83
CA LEU A 204 -2.78 21.06 6.54
C LEU A 204 -1.92 21.65 5.41
N SER A 205 -0.65 21.89 5.70
CA SER A 205 0.39 22.23 4.73
C SER A 205 1.23 20.98 4.42
N HIS A 206 2.05 21.02 3.37
CA HIS A 206 2.95 19.90 3.08
C HIS A 206 3.99 19.69 4.19
N GLU A 207 4.46 20.77 4.81
CA GLU A 207 5.41 20.72 5.92
C GLU A 207 4.79 20.04 7.15
N ILE A 208 3.54 20.38 7.49
CA ILE A 208 2.81 19.73 8.58
C ILE A 208 2.55 18.26 8.24
N ALA A 209 2.10 17.96 7.02
CA ALA A 209 1.84 16.58 6.60
C ALA A 209 3.10 15.69 6.67
N GLU A 210 4.25 16.21 6.26
CA GLU A 210 5.52 15.51 6.44
C GLU A 210 5.90 15.36 7.92
N ASP A 211 5.64 16.37 8.77
CA ASP A 211 5.90 16.26 10.22
C ASP A 211 4.99 15.21 10.89
N LEU A 212 3.75 15.05 10.42
CA LEU A 212 2.85 13.97 10.85
C LEU A 212 3.44 12.60 10.53
N PHE A 213 4.03 12.43 9.34
CA PHE A 213 4.75 11.21 9.00
C PHE A 213 6.01 11.02 9.85
N VAL A 214 6.82 12.07 10.07
CA VAL A 214 8.03 11.99 10.90
C VAL A 214 7.70 11.53 12.32
N GLY A 215 6.56 11.94 12.87
CA GLY A 215 6.00 11.37 14.10
C GLY A 215 6.99 11.41 15.26
N TRP A 216 7.25 10.26 15.87
CA TRP A 216 8.04 10.14 17.11
C TRP A 216 9.54 9.99 16.93
N LEU A 217 10.06 10.20 15.71
CA LEU A 217 11.44 9.87 15.35
C LEU A 217 12.51 10.59 16.18
N ASP A 218 12.22 11.79 16.67
CA ASP A 218 13.12 12.58 17.54
C ASP A 218 13.28 11.95 18.94
N SER A 219 12.27 11.22 19.42
CA SER A 219 12.20 10.70 20.79
C SER A 219 12.27 9.18 20.91
N LEU A 220 11.85 8.44 19.88
CA LEU A 220 11.72 6.97 19.92
C LEU A 220 12.63 6.25 18.91
N GLU A 221 13.51 6.94 18.17
CA GLU A 221 14.36 6.36 17.09
C GLU A 221 13.61 5.80 15.85
N TRP A 222 12.27 5.78 15.89
CA TRP A 222 11.37 5.51 14.76
C TRP A 222 10.21 6.50 14.74
N SER A 223 9.60 6.68 13.58
CA SER A 223 8.45 7.58 13.44
C SER A 223 7.18 6.97 14.03
N TRP A 224 6.92 5.72 13.65
CA TRP A 224 5.69 5.01 13.95
C TRP A 224 5.92 3.49 13.97
N ARG A 225 5.09 2.76 14.71
CA ARG A 225 4.98 1.30 14.69
C ARG A 225 3.66 0.90 14.06
N VAL A 226 3.69 -0.03 13.10
CA VAL A 226 2.45 -0.60 12.56
C VAL A 226 1.87 -1.55 13.60
N VAL A 227 0.61 -1.31 13.96
CA VAL A 227 -0.14 -2.17 14.89
C VAL A 227 -1.11 -3.08 14.17
N ALA A 228 -1.68 -2.60 13.06
CA ALA A 228 -2.50 -3.41 12.18
C ALA A 228 -2.44 -2.88 10.75
N GLY A 229 -2.69 -3.73 9.77
CA GLY A 229 -2.88 -3.29 8.39
C GLY A 229 -3.87 -4.14 7.62
N GLN A 230 -4.36 -3.59 6.51
CA GLN A 230 -5.46 -4.16 5.75
C GLN A 230 -4.99 -5.18 4.72
N ASN A 231 -3.80 -5.01 4.15
CA ASN A 231 -3.29 -5.92 3.13
C ASN A 231 -2.42 -7.00 3.77
N PRO A 232 -2.87 -8.27 3.84
CA PRO A 232 -2.12 -9.32 4.52
C PRO A 232 -0.77 -9.64 3.87
N ALA A 233 -0.61 -9.36 2.56
CA ALA A 233 0.64 -9.64 1.86
C ALA A 233 1.74 -8.61 2.16
N TYR A 234 1.38 -7.37 2.48
CA TYR A 234 2.33 -6.25 2.64
C TYR A 234 2.36 -5.67 4.05
N ASP A 235 1.29 -5.84 4.83
CA ASP A 235 1.12 -5.18 6.13
C ASP A 235 1.18 -6.14 7.32
N GLN A 236 1.32 -7.45 7.12
CA GLN A 236 1.30 -8.46 8.20
C GLN A 236 2.69 -9.03 8.53
N PHE A 237 3.72 -8.18 8.52
CA PHE A 237 5.07 -8.56 8.95
C PHE A 237 5.29 -8.28 10.44
N PRO A 238 5.90 -9.18 11.22
CA PRO A 238 6.26 -8.89 12.60
C PRO A 238 7.17 -7.67 12.72
N CYS A 239 7.05 -6.94 13.83
CA CYS A 239 7.97 -5.88 14.21
C CYS A 239 8.17 -4.79 13.14
N GLN A 240 7.07 -4.25 12.63
CA GLN A 240 7.09 -3.21 11.60
C GLN A 240 7.32 -1.81 12.18
N TYR A 241 8.52 -1.29 11.96
CA TYR A 241 8.89 0.10 12.19
C TYR A 241 8.79 0.91 10.90
N GLN A 242 8.37 2.15 11.06
CA GLN A 242 8.25 3.12 9.99
C GLN A 242 9.19 4.29 10.31
N LEU A 243 10.12 4.61 9.41
CA LEU A 243 11.00 5.77 9.54
C LEU A 243 10.70 6.75 8.42
N PHE A 244 10.29 7.95 8.77
CA PHE A 244 10.09 9.06 7.84
C PHE A 244 11.02 10.21 8.20
N TYR A 245 11.83 10.67 7.25
CA TYR A 245 12.80 11.72 7.54
C TYR A 245 13.16 12.53 6.30
N ARG A 246 13.61 13.77 6.51
CA ARG A 246 14.09 14.64 5.44
C ARG A 246 15.58 14.44 5.22
N GLY A 247 15.96 14.33 3.95
CA GLY A 247 17.37 14.26 3.55
C GLY A 247 18.04 15.63 3.50
N LYS A 248 19.35 15.62 3.22
CA LYS A 248 20.17 16.84 3.09
C LYS A 248 19.69 17.78 1.99
N ALA A 249 19.28 17.23 0.85
CA ALA A 249 18.85 18.01 -0.30
C ALA A 249 17.48 18.65 -0.06
N LYS A 250 17.30 19.88 -0.54
CA LYS A 250 16.03 20.60 -0.41
C LYS A 250 14.91 19.80 -1.06
N GLY A 251 13.83 19.56 -0.32
CA GLY A 251 12.68 18.78 -0.77
C GLY A 251 12.92 17.26 -0.81
N SER A 252 14.04 16.77 -0.27
CA SER A 252 14.29 15.34 -0.11
C SER A 252 13.51 14.81 1.09
N PHE A 253 12.62 13.85 0.85
CA PHE A 253 11.90 13.13 1.90
C PHE A 253 12.01 11.63 1.64
N TRP A 254 12.25 10.86 2.69
CA TRP A 254 12.53 9.43 2.65
C TRP A 254 11.60 8.68 3.58
N TYR A 255 11.22 7.49 3.16
CA TYR A 255 10.48 6.53 3.95
C TYR A 255 11.25 5.22 3.96
N GLU A 256 11.44 4.64 5.14
CA GLU A 256 12.09 3.36 5.32
C GLU A 256 11.28 2.46 6.24
N PRO A 257 10.54 1.48 5.69
CA PRO A 257 9.99 0.40 6.50
C PRO A 257 11.11 -0.55 6.90
N ILE A 258 11.07 -0.97 8.16
CA ILE A 258 11.94 -1.98 8.74
C ILE A 258 11.05 -3.02 9.41
N PHE A 259 11.17 -4.27 9.01
CA PHE A 259 10.26 -5.32 9.45
C PHE A 259 10.95 -6.68 9.47
N GLN A 260 10.40 -7.62 10.22
CA GLN A 260 10.85 -8.99 10.19
C GLN A 260 10.05 -9.80 9.17
N VAL A 261 10.74 -10.71 8.48
CA VAL A 261 10.10 -11.73 7.66
C VAL A 261 10.40 -13.08 8.28
N ARG A 262 9.36 -13.88 8.48
CA ARG A 262 9.53 -15.30 8.77
C ARG A 262 9.81 -16.02 7.46
N THR A 263 11.00 -16.54 7.28
CA THR A 263 11.39 -17.25 6.05
C THR A 263 10.57 -18.52 5.86
N LEU A 264 10.67 -19.15 4.69
CA LEU A 264 10.06 -20.47 4.47
C LEU A 264 10.70 -21.55 5.37
N GLU A 265 11.97 -21.37 5.75
CA GLU A 265 12.71 -22.19 6.70
C GLU A 265 12.35 -21.91 8.17
N GLY A 266 11.50 -20.91 8.42
CA GLY A 266 10.99 -20.55 9.74
C GLY A 266 11.85 -19.55 10.52
N GLU A 267 12.97 -19.11 9.97
CA GLU A 267 13.88 -18.13 10.56
C GLU A 267 13.27 -16.72 10.51
N LEU A 268 13.60 -15.87 11.48
CA LEU A 268 13.21 -14.46 11.47
C LEU A 268 14.39 -13.60 11.01
N ILE A 269 14.19 -12.87 9.91
CA ILE A 269 15.22 -12.00 9.33
C ILE A 269 14.70 -10.58 9.18
N TRP A 270 15.58 -9.60 9.37
CA TRP A 270 15.24 -8.18 9.19
C TRP A 270 15.32 -7.78 7.73
N ARG A 271 14.28 -7.09 7.25
CA ARG A 271 14.24 -6.41 5.96
C ARG A 271 14.10 -4.91 6.19
N ARG A 272 14.80 -4.15 5.37
CA ARG A 272 14.77 -2.68 5.35
C ARG A 272 14.70 -2.24 3.90
N ARG A 273 13.74 -1.38 3.58
CA ARG A 273 13.58 -0.80 2.24
C ARG A 273 13.73 0.70 2.31
N ARG A 274 14.13 1.32 1.19
CA ARG A 274 14.34 2.76 1.14
C ARG A 274 13.57 3.38 -0.01
N TYR A 275 12.47 4.01 0.33
CA TYR A 275 11.56 4.67 -0.59
C TYR A 275 11.92 6.15 -0.71
N ARG A 276 11.95 6.63 -1.95
CA ARG A 276 11.94 8.06 -2.21
C ARG A 276 10.50 8.55 -2.16
N VAL A 277 10.25 9.58 -1.36
CA VAL A 277 8.94 10.20 -1.19
C VAL A 277 8.90 11.55 -1.92
N ARG A 278 7.80 11.82 -2.62
CA ARG A 278 7.51 13.12 -3.25
C ARG A 278 6.11 13.57 -2.86
N ARG A 279 5.96 14.87 -2.61
CA ARG A 279 4.65 15.51 -2.41
C ARG A 279 3.80 15.36 -3.68
N ALA A 280 2.53 15.04 -3.53
CA ALA A 280 1.55 15.28 -4.59
C ALA A 280 1.00 16.72 -4.48
N SER A 281 0.00 17.08 -5.28
CA SER A 281 -0.52 18.46 -5.32
C SER A 281 -1.33 18.85 -4.08
N ILE A 282 -1.91 17.88 -3.37
CA ILE A 282 -2.75 18.09 -2.19
C ILE A 282 -1.95 17.76 -0.92
N PRO A 283 -1.84 18.66 0.06
CA PRO A 283 -1.27 18.32 1.38
C PRO A 283 -1.91 17.07 1.98
N GLY A 284 -1.08 16.20 2.57
CA GLY A 284 -1.54 14.89 3.05
C GLY A 284 -1.50 13.78 2.00
N THR A 285 -1.11 14.06 0.75
CA THR A 285 -0.96 13.04 -0.31
C THR A 285 0.45 13.03 -0.92
N PHE A 286 0.93 11.83 -1.27
CA PHE A 286 2.34 11.59 -1.60
C PHE A 286 2.53 10.47 -2.62
N TYR A 287 3.59 10.56 -3.41
CA TYR A 287 4.08 9.48 -4.28
C TYR A 287 5.32 8.86 -3.67
N PHE A 288 5.28 7.55 -3.45
CA PHE A 288 6.40 6.76 -2.97
C PHE A 288 6.94 5.93 -4.13
N SER A 289 8.26 5.73 -4.16
CA SER A 289 8.91 4.91 -5.18
C SER A 289 10.11 4.18 -4.59
N VAL A 290 10.24 2.90 -4.92
CA VAL A 290 11.35 2.03 -4.51
C VAL A 290 11.70 1.10 -5.65
N LEU A 291 12.98 0.74 -5.75
CA LEU A 291 13.38 -0.45 -6.48
C LEU A 291 13.50 -1.56 -5.43
N ASP A 292 12.60 -2.53 -5.47
CA ASP A 292 12.59 -3.65 -4.53
C ASP A 292 12.70 -4.96 -5.31
N ASN A 293 13.70 -5.78 -4.95
CA ASN A 293 13.96 -7.07 -5.60
C ASN A 293 14.00 -7.00 -7.14
N GLY A 294 14.52 -5.89 -7.67
CA GLY A 294 14.69 -5.65 -9.10
C GLY A 294 13.45 -5.09 -9.80
N VAL A 295 12.34 -4.87 -9.09
CA VAL A 295 11.10 -4.33 -9.65
C VAL A 295 10.82 -2.95 -9.06
N VAL A 296 10.48 -1.99 -9.91
CA VAL A 296 10.10 -0.67 -9.41
C VAL A 296 8.65 -0.71 -8.93
N SER A 297 8.47 -0.47 -7.64
CA SER A 297 7.16 -0.19 -7.07
C SER A 297 6.92 1.32 -7.01
N LYS A 298 5.72 1.72 -7.42
CA LYS A 298 5.20 3.08 -7.29
C LYS A 298 3.92 3.04 -6.48
N GLU A 299 3.82 3.93 -5.51
CA GLU A 299 2.68 3.97 -4.60
C GLU A 299 2.19 5.41 -4.41
N PHE A 300 0.89 5.54 -4.18
CA PHE A 300 0.22 6.77 -3.82
C PHE A 300 -0.34 6.65 -2.41
N TRP A 301 0.22 7.43 -1.50
CA TRP A 301 -0.10 7.41 -0.08
C TRP A 301 -0.92 8.63 0.34
N THR A 302 -1.87 8.40 1.22
CA THR A 302 -2.78 9.39 1.78
C THR A 302 -2.76 9.31 3.29
N ILE A 303 -2.48 10.43 3.96
CA ILE A 303 -2.70 10.58 5.39
C ILE A 303 -4.20 10.74 5.60
N VAL A 304 -4.84 9.73 6.18
CA VAL A 304 -6.30 9.69 6.35
C VAL A 304 -6.70 10.48 7.59
N ASP A 305 -6.03 10.18 8.71
CA ASP A 305 -6.15 10.90 9.97
C ASP A 305 -4.94 10.61 10.86
N VAL A 306 -4.63 11.53 11.76
CA VAL A 306 -3.64 11.38 12.84
C VAL A 306 -4.22 12.05 14.07
N SER A 307 -4.21 11.34 15.20
CA SER A 307 -4.71 11.90 16.45
C SER A 307 -3.91 13.13 16.86
N ASP A 308 -4.58 14.10 17.49
CA ASP A 308 -3.96 15.39 17.82
C ASP A 308 -2.77 15.23 18.77
N ASP A 309 -2.77 14.19 19.60
CA ASP A 309 -1.71 13.83 20.55
C ASP A 309 -0.67 12.86 19.97
N PHE A 310 -0.79 12.46 18.70
CA PHE A 310 0.04 11.44 18.06
C PHE A 310 -0.02 10.05 18.70
N SER A 311 -1.07 9.74 19.47
CA SER A 311 -1.33 8.39 19.97
C SER A 311 -1.65 7.37 18.87
N TRP A 312 -2.15 7.80 17.70
CA TRP A 312 -2.30 6.94 16.52
C TRP A 312 -2.30 7.73 15.20
N GLY A 313 -2.04 7.01 14.11
CA GLY A 313 -2.20 7.50 12.74
C GLY A 313 -2.77 6.43 11.82
N LEU A 314 -3.50 6.84 10.78
CA LEU A 314 -4.01 5.94 9.74
C LEU A 314 -3.55 6.45 8.38
N PHE A 315 -2.82 5.60 7.66
CA PHE A 315 -2.30 5.91 6.33
C PHE A 315 -2.83 4.90 5.32
N HIS A 316 -3.38 5.38 4.21
CA HIS A 316 -3.90 4.55 3.12
C HIS A 316 -2.96 4.63 1.93
N TYR A 317 -2.80 3.52 1.19
CA TYR A 317 -1.98 3.47 0.00
C TYR A 317 -2.63 2.70 -1.15
N HIS A 318 -2.29 3.12 -2.37
CA HIS A 318 -2.50 2.38 -3.60
C HIS A 318 -1.14 2.18 -4.25
N GLY A 319 -0.80 0.97 -4.67
CA GLY A 319 0.50 0.66 -5.23
C GLY A 319 0.42 -0.22 -6.46
N ALA A 320 1.50 -0.19 -7.25
CA ALA A 320 1.71 -1.13 -8.32
C ALA A 320 3.20 -1.41 -8.51
N ALA A 321 3.53 -2.70 -8.62
CA ALA A 321 4.76 -3.20 -9.21
C ALA A 321 4.46 -3.49 -10.69
N GLN A 322 4.46 -2.43 -11.50
CA GLN A 322 3.85 -2.44 -12.84
C GLN A 322 4.48 -3.51 -13.74
N ALA A 323 5.81 -3.59 -13.75
CA ALA A 323 6.57 -4.56 -14.54
C ALA A 323 6.43 -6.01 -14.06
N ALA A 324 5.85 -6.23 -12.88
CA ALA A 324 5.47 -7.55 -12.38
C ALA A 324 3.97 -7.85 -12.59
N GLY A 325 3.21 -6.93 -13.18
CA GLY A 325 1.76 -7.12 -13.39
C GLY A 325 0.94 -7.09 -12.10
N LEU A 326 1.49 -6.51 -11.02
CA LEU A 326 0.84 -6.49 -9.71
C LEU A 326 0.38 -5.08 -9.34
N ALA A 327 -0.87 -4.98 -8.89
CA ALA A 327 -1.47 -3.81 -8.29
C ALA A 327 -2.06 -4.18 -6.93
N TYR A 328 -2.06 -3.24 -6.00
CA TYR A 328 -2.48 -3.49 -4.62
C TYR A 328 -2.97 -2.22 -3.95
N THR A 329 -3.77 -2.40 -2.90
CA THR A 329 -4.24 -1.34 -2.02
C THR A 329 -4.09 -1.81 -0.58
N GLY A 330 -4.00 -0.86 0.34
CA GLY A 330 -3.92 -1.17 1.76
C GLY A 330 -4.05 0.06 2.63
N ALA A 331 -4.10 -0.18 3.93
CA ALA A 331 -3.99 0.85 4.94
C ALA A 331 -3.24 0.31 6.14
N VAL A 332 -2.39 1.14 6.73
CA VAL A 332 -1.67 0.82 7.96
C VAL A 332 -2.17 1.72 9.08
N LEU A 333 -2.61 1.09 10.16
CA LEU A 333 -2.86 1.73 11.45
C LEU A 333 -1.56 1.69 12.25
N VAL A 334 -1.15 2.85 12.73
CA VAL A 334 0.10 3.01 13.46
C VAL A 334 -0.10 3.64 14.83
N THR A 335 0.77 3.27 15.76
CA THR A 335 0.88 3.85 17.11
C THR A 335 2.35 4.11 17.45
N PRO A 336 2.68 4.87 18.52
CA PRO A 336 4.07 5.18 18.85
C PRO A 336 4.91 3.93 19.16
N ASP A 337 4.32 2.95 19.84
CA ASP A 337 5.01 1.77 20.39
C ASP A 337 4.50 0.44 19.82
N GLY A 338 3.48 0.46 18.97
CA GLY A 338 2.88 -0.72 18.38
C GLY A 338 1.83 -1.39 19.28
N SER A 339 1.45 -0.73 20.38
CA SER A 339 0.31 -1.14 21.20
C SER A 339 -1.01 -0.86 20.48
N SER A 340 -2.03 -1.67 20.77
CA SER A 340 -3.38 -1.46 20.21
C SER A 340 -3.93 -0.12 20.70
N PRO A 341 -4.37 0.77 19.79
CA PRO A 341 -5.08 1.97 20.20
C PRO A 341 -6.43 1.60 20.79
N ASP A 342 -7.10 2.57 21.41
CA ASP A 342 -8.50 2.43 21.83
C ASP A 342 -9.36 2.11 20.59
N VAL A 343 -9.72 0.83 20.47
CA VAL A 343 -10.45 0.30 19.32
C VAL A 343 -11.88 0.83 19.25
N ASP A 344 -12.43 1.34 20.34
CA ASP A 344 -13.77 1.93 20.39
C ASP A 344 -13.77 3.43 20.08
N ASN A 345 -12.61 3.99 19.73
CA ASN A 345 -12.48 5.39 19.36
C ASN A 345 -13.33 5.71 18.10
N PRO A 346 -14.34 6.59 18.21
CA PRO A 346 -15.23 6.93 17.09
C PRO A 346 -14.50 7.69 15.96
N ARG A 347 -13.43 8.43 16.27
CA ARG A 347 -12.60 9.11 15.27
C ARG A 347 -11.84 8.10 14.41
N LEU A 348 -11.28 7.06 15.02
CA LEU A 348 -10.63 5.96 14.29
C LEU A 348 -11.63 5.21 13.40
N ALA A 349 -12.81 4.89 13.92
CA ALA A 349 -13.87 4.26 13.12
C ALA A 349 -14.27 5.11 11.90
N SER A 350 -14.43 6.43 12.08
CA SER A 350 -14.70 7.35 10.97
C SER A 350 -13.55 7.40 9.95
N ALA A 351 -12.30 7.35 10.41
CA ALA A 351 -11.13 7.33 9.52
C ALA A 351 -11.07 6.04 8.68
N LEU A 352 -11.40 4.89 9.27
CA LEU A 352 -11.50 3.62 8.55
C LEU A 352 -12.65 3.62 7.52
N ASP A 353 -13.80 4.19 7.88
CA ASP A 353 -14.92 4.33 6.94
C ASP A 353 -14.58 5.21 5.73
N LYS A 354 -13.73 6.25 5.88
CA LYS A 354 -13.22 7.04 4.73
C LYS A 354 -12.37 6.21 3.76
N CYS A 355 -11.78 5.11 4.24
CA CYS A 355 -11.02 4.17 3.42
C CYS A 355 -11.91 3.07 2.82
N GLY A 356 -13.18 2.98 3.23
CA GLY A 356 -14.04 1.83 2.91
C GLY A 356 -13.63 0.55 3.65
N ILE A 357 -12.91 0.67 4.76
CA ILE A 357 -12.36 -0.46 5.52
C ILE A 357 -13.14 -0.66 6.82
N LYS A 358 -13.45 -1.89 7.17
CA LYS A 358 -14.01 -2.28 8.47
C LYS A 358 -12.92 -2.76 9.42
N LYS A 359 -13.14 -2.57 10.71
CA LYS A 359 -12.16 -2.93 11.76
C LYS A 359 -11.71 -4.39 11.69
N TRP A 360 -12.61 -5.31 11.34
CA TRP A 360 -12.31 -6.75 11.22
C TRP A 360 -11.49 -7.10 9.97
N GLU A 361 -11.31 -6.17 9.03
CA GLU A 361 -10.43 -6.34 7.86
C GLU A 361 -8.96 -5.98 8.18
N LEU A 362 -8.69 -5.50 9.40
CA LEU A 362 -7.34 -5.20 9.85
C LEU A 362 -6.68 -6.42 10.48
N TYR A 363 -5.54 -6.82 9.93
CA TYR A 363 -4.68 -7.86 10.45
C TYR A 363 -3.70 -7.27 11.46
N MET A 364 -3.72 -7.79 12.68
CA MET A 364 -2.82 -7.33 13.74
C MET A 364 -1.37 -7.75 13.47
N VAL A 365 -0.45 -6.83 13.74
CA VAL A 365 0.99 -7.07 13.65
C VAL A 365 1.52 -7.58 14.98
N ASP A 366 2.30 -8.66 14.94
CA ASP A 366 3.04 -9.14 16.11
C ASP A 366 4.22 -8.20 16.40
N ASN A 367 4.10 -7.49 17.52
CA ASN A 367 5.07 -6.51 17.99
C ASN A 367 5.87 -6.97 19.22
N CYS A 368 5.82 -8.27 19.58
CA CYS A 368 6.33 -8.77 20.86
C CYS A 368 7.85 -9.02 20.93
N SER A 369 8.53 -9.28 19.80
CA SER A 369 9.93 -9.78 19.78
C SER A 369 10.86 -8.99 18.84
N CYS A 370 10.97 -7.68 19.06
CA CYS A 370 11.59 -6.76 18.09
C CYS A 370 13.04 -6.35 18.42
N MET A 371 13.76 -7.17 19.16
CA MET A 371 15.14 -6.88 19.56
C MET A 371 16.08 -6.82 18.35
N GLY A 372 17.01 -5.87 18.37
CA GLY A 372 18.05 -5.74 17.34
C GLY A 372 17.56 -5.22 16.00
N ALA A 373 16.44 -4.50 15.97
CA ALA A 373 15.95 -3.82 14.77
C ALA A 373 17.05 -2.90 14.19
N PRO A 374 17.36 -2.96 12.88
CA PRO A 374 18.39 -2.14 12.24
C PRO A 374 17.92 -0.70 12.02
N LEU A 375 17.65 -0.01 13.12
CA LEU A 375 17.15 1.37 13.18
C LEU A 375 18.23 2.40 12.85
N GLY A 376 17.83 3.67 12.86
CA GLY A 376 18.71 4.81 12.65
C GLY A 376 18.52 5.48 11.30
N THR A 377 18.81 6.78 11.28
CA THR A 377 18.71 7.65 10.10
C THR A 377 20.10 8.17 9.71
N PRO A 378 20.25 8.71 8.48
CA PRO A 378 21.46 9.44 8.12
C PRO A 378 21.75 10.57 9.12
N LYS A 379 23.03 10.78 9.48
CA LYS A 379 23.44 11.76 10.51
C LYS A 379 22.97 13.20 10.26
N ASP A 380 22.68 13.55 9.01
CA ASP A 380 22.23 14.86 8.58
C ASP A 380 20.72 14.91 8.29
N ALA A 381 19.97 13.90 8.72
CA ALA A 381 18.53 13.87 8.63
C ALA A 381 17.92 15.02 9.44
N ARG A 382 16.95 15.72 8.82
CA ARG A 382 16.14 16.72 9.52
C ARG A 382 14.79 16.11 9.85
N LEU A 383 14.37 16.28 11.11
CA LEU A 383 13.17 15.63 11.62
C LEU A 383 11.96 16.52 11.41
N HIS A 384 11.68 17.49 12.28
CA HIS A 384 10.46 18.32 12.22
C HIS A 384 10.73 19.75 11.73
N TYR A 385 9.75 20.36 11.06
CA TYR A 385 9.78 21.80 10.70
C TYR A 385 8.86 22.67 11.56
N GLN A 386 7.63 22.23 11.81
CA GLN A 386 6.58 23.02 12.44
C GLN A 386 6.00 22.35 13.68
N ILE A 387 5.73 21.04 13.61
CA ILE A 387 5.10 20.29 14.71
C ILE A 387 5.87 19.03 15.02
N ALA A 388 5.84 18.62 16.29
CA ALA A 388 6.39 17.36 16.77
C ALA A 388 5.52 16.83 17.93
N PRO A 389 5.47 15.51 18.15
CA PRO A 389 4.83 14.94 19.34
C PRO A 389 5.40 15.53 20.63
N GLY A 390 4.54 15.68 21.65
CA GLY A 390 4.95 16.19 22.97
C GLY A 390 5.40 17.65 23.02
N LYS A 391 5.44 18.38 21.90
CA LYS A 391 5.72 19.82 21.86
C LYS A 391 4.42 20.59 21.60
N GLU A 392 4.09 21.53 22.49
CA GLU A 392 2.98 22.46 22.27
C GLU A 392 3.28 23.34 21.04
N SER A 393 2.26 23.60 20.22
CA SER A 393 2.40 24.49 19.08
C SER A 393 2.70 25.90 19.59
N VAL A 394 3.88 26.43 19.25
CA VAL A 394 4.22 27.82 19.52
C VAL A 394 3.21 28.68 18.75
N LYS A 395 2.24 29.28 19.45
CA LYS A 395 1.32 30.26 18.88
C LYS A 395 2.14 31.43 18.35
N TRP A 396 2.37 31.46 17.04
CA TRP A 396 2.87 32.65 16.35
C TRP A 396 1.76 33.71 16.35
N CYS A 397 1.65 34.46 17.45
CA CYS A 397 0.87 35.67 17.48
C CYS A 397 1.69 36.76 16.75
N GLY A 398 1.42 36.91 15.46
CA GLY A 398 2.06 37.93 14.62
C GLY A 398 1.62 39.33 15.02
N TYR A 399 2.40 40.00 15.87
CA TYR A 399 2.50 41.46 15.84
C TYR A 399 3.90 41.85 15.39
N LYS A 400 3.95 42.56 14.27
CA LYS A 400 5.13 43.23 13.73
C LYS A 400 5.78 44.09 14.84
N LEU A 401 6.99 43.73 15.26
CA LEU A 401 7.89 44.68 15.91
C LEU A 401 8.46 45.61 14.84
N GLN A 402 7.71 46.66 14.55
CA GLN A 402 8.23 47.81 13.82
C GLN A 402 9.07 48.62 14.80
N ARG A 403 10.36 48.76 14.48
CA ARG A 403 11.30 49.70 15.11
C ARG A 403 10.63 51.06 15.32
N CYS A 404 10.57 51.51 16.57
CA CYS A 404 10.69 52.92 16.91
C CYS A 404 11.95 53.09 17.76
N GLN A 405 13.01 53.57 17.12
CA GLN A 405 14.04 54.37 17.80
C GLN A 405 13.43 55.74 18.11
N GLU A 406 14.03 56.44 19.08
CA GLU A 406 13.70 57.79 19.60
C GLU A 406 12.59 57.72 20.68
N TRP A 407 12.79 58.07 21.95
CA TRP A 407 13.58 59.17 22.53
C TRP A 407 14.25 58.73 23.85
N ARG A 408 15.57 58.97 23.98
CA ARG A 408 16.28 59.05 25.28
C ARG A 408 16.77 60.48 25.43
N THR A 409 16.16 61.20 26.38
CA THR A 409 16.59 62.42 27.08
C THR A 409 15.36 62.79 27.93
N VAL A 410 15.35 62.99 29.25
CA VAL A 410 16.35 63.47 30.22
C VAL A 410 15.78 63.30 31.65
N SER A 411 16.69 63.18 32.64
CA SER A 411 16.58 63.45 34.10
C SER A 411 15.49 62.75 34.95
N HIS A 412 15.82 61.94 35.96
CA HIS A 412 16.24 62.35 37.32
C HIS A 412 15.37 63.41 37.99
N SER A 413 14.44 62.96 38.84
CA SER A 413 14.16 63.57 40.15
C SER A 413 13.34 62.63 41.02
N THR A 414 13.89 62.36 42.20
CA THR A 414 13.36 61.72 43.40
C THR A 414 12.18 62.49 44.02
N VAL A 415 11.60 61.92 45.10
CA VAL A 415 10.74 62.55 46.14
C VAL A 415 9.22 62.47 45.79
N GLU A 416 8.27 62.02 46.62
CA GLU A 416 8.17 61.77 48.07
C GLU A 416 7.03 60.76 48.39
N VAL A 417 7.09 60.22 49.60
CA VAL A 417 6.06 59.45 50.30
C VAL A 417 5.08 60.44 50.94
N GLU A 418 3.76 60.22 50.85
CA GLU A 418 2.82 60.71 51.88
C GLU A 418 1.57 59.82 51.98
N ASP A 419 1.40 59.26 53.18
CA ASP A 419 0.18 58.63 53.73
C ASP A 419 -0.96 59.66 53.87
N ILE A 420 -2.22 59.21 53.82
CA ILE A 420 -3.29 59.58 54.79
C ILE A 420 -4.52 58.66 54.65
N LYS A 421 -4.67 57.83 55.70
CA LYS A 421 -5.85 57.33 56.43
C LYS A 421 -7.30 57.64 55.96
N GLU A 422 -8.06 56.53 55.91
CA GLU A 422 -9.24 56.22 56.75
C GLU A 422 -10.55 57.03 56.58
N LYS A 423 -11.62 56.33 56.16
CA LYS A 423 -12.95 56.43 56.79
C LYS A 423 -13.88 55.27 56.40
N GLN A 424 -14.22 54.43 57.39
CA GLN A 424 -15.43 53.62 57.43
C GLN A 424 -16.63 54.48 57.86
N SER A 425 -17.81 54.23 57.26
CA SER A 425 -19.16 54.33 57.85
C SER A 425 -20.18 54.01 56.74
N LYS A 426 -20.81 52.82 56.73
CA LYS A 426 -22.12 52.48 57.34
C LYS A 426 -23.34 53.19 56.74
N ASN A 427 -24.40 52.39 56.61
CA ASN A 427 -25.81 52.63 56.23
C ASN A 427 -26.10 52.39 54.73
N GLY A 428 -27.09 51.61 54.33
CA GLY A 428 -28.14 50.89 55.06
C GLY A 428 -29.01 50.14 54.05
N GLY A 429 -29.61 49.03 54.48
CA GLY A 429 -30.57 48.26 53.68
C GLY A 429 -32.03 48.77 53.83
N ALA A 430 -32.92 48.01 53.18
CA ALA A 430 -34.37 48.15 52.99
C ALA A 430 -34.75 49.11 51.85
N VAL A 431 -35.56 48.71 50.84
CA VAL A 431 -36.70 47.78 50.84
C VAL A 431 -36.64 46.81 49.67
#